data_AF-A0A537MY53-F1
#
_entry.id   AF-A0A537MY53-F1
#
_cell.length_a   1.000
_cell.length_b   1.000
_cell.length_c   1.000
_cell.angle_alpha   90.00
_cell.angle_beta   90.00
_cell.angle_gamma   90.00
#
_symmetry.space_group_name_H-M   'P 1'
#
loop_
_entity.id
_entity.type
_entity.pdbx_description
1 polymer ?
#
loop_
_entity_poly.entity_id
_entity_poly.type
_entity_poly.pdbx_seq_one_letter_code
_entity_poly.pdbx_strand_id
1 'polypeptide(L)' 'MTALTGSALLALAVLRGRLSVEDAWHAAHVDEDWNFEQWGRDALALERRVFRFAEMQAAATLLAAMEEKRSPDGAPRSGA' A
#
# COMPACT_ATOMS: atom_id res chain seq x y z
N MET A 1 2.51 -3.06 6.15
CA MET A 1 1.42 -2.27 5.52
C MET A 1 0.67 -1.40 6.53
N THR A 2 0.00 -1.95 7.56
CA THR A 2 -0.75 -1.14 8.55
C THR A 2 0.07 -0.02 9.18
N ALA A 3 1.25 -0.31 9.73
CA ALA A 3 2.10 0.72 10.34
C ALA A 3 2.69 1.72 9.33
N LEU A 4 2.84 1.32 8.06
CA LEU A 4 3.36 2.20 7.00
C LEU A 4 2.33 3.22 6.52
N THR A 5 1.05 2.88 6.63
CA THR A 5 -0.10 3.70 6.22
C THR A 5 -0.85 4.33 7.40
N GLY A 6 -0.54 3.92 8.64
CA GLY A 6 -1.32 4.27 9.81
C GLY A 6 -2.74 3.68 9.84
N SER A 7 -3.10 2.78 8.90
CA SER A 7 -4.47 2.33 8.69
C SER A 7 -4.58 0.82 8.46
N ALA A 8 -5.31 0.14 9.36
CA ALA A 8 -5.63 -1.27 9.18
C ALA A 8 -6.61 -1.50 8.02
N LEU A 9 -7.51 -0.55 7.78
CA LEU A 9 -8.51 -0.65 6.71
C LEU A 9 -7.87 -0.63 5.33
N LEU A 10 -6.89 0.26 5.10
CA LEU A 10 -6.15 0.31 3.83
C LEU A 10 -5.36 -0.98 3.61
N ALA A 11 -4.71 -1.51 4.65
CA ALA A 11 -4.00 -2.79 4.55
C ALA A 11 -4.94 -3.96 4.19
N LEU A 12 -6.14 -4.02 4.79
CA LEU A 12 -7.15 -5.03 4.47
C LEU A 12 -7.74 -4.84 3.06
N ALA A 13 -7.92 -3.60 2.60
CA ALA A 13 -8.40 -3.32 1.25
C ALA A 13 -7.43 -3.86 0.21
N VAL A 14 -6.12 -3.66 0.39
CA VAL A 14 -5.10 -4.25 -0.49
C VAL A 14 -5.09 -5.78 -0.40
N LEU A 15 -5.14 -6.35 0.81
CA LEU A 15 -5.23 -7.81 0.99
C LEU A 15 -6.42 -8.43 0.25
N ARG A 16 -7.55 -7.72 0.19
CA ARG A 16 -8.77 -8.18 -0.48
C ARG A 16 -8.84 -7.78 -1.96
N GLY A 17 -7.80 -7.16 -2.51
CA GLY A 17 -7.77 -6.70 -3.91
C GLY A 17 -8.76 -5.56 -4.21
N ARG A 18 -9.26 -4.86 -3.19
CA ARG A 18 -10.19 -3.73 -3.32
C ARG A 18 -9.48 -2.44 -3.72
N LEU A 19 -8.19 -2.32 -3.41
CA LEU A 19 -7.31 -1.21 -3.79
C LEU A 19 -5.96 -1.77 -4.26
N SER A 20 -5.33 -1.08 -5.20
CA SER A 20 -3.92 -1.29 -5.51
C SER A 20 -3.02 -0.81 -4.36
N VAL A 21 -1.75 -1.20 -4.39
CA VAL A 21 -0.76 -0.75 -3.40
C VAL A 21 -0.55 0.76 -3.53
N GLU A 22 -0.52 1.25 -4.76
CA GLU A 22 -0.36 2.65 -5.15
C GLU A 22 -1.54 3.49 -4.66
N ASP A 23 -2.79 3.05 -4.92
CA ASP A 23 -3.98 3.76 -4.48
C ASP A 23 -4.06 3.84 -2.95
N ALA A 24 -3.74 2.73 -2.26
CA ALA A 24 -3.69 2.70 -0.82
C ALA A 24 -2.58 3.61 -0.26
N TRP A 25 -1.45 3.73 -0.96
CA TRP A 25 -0.35 4.62 -0.56
C TRP A 25 -0.71 6.10 -0.71
N HIS A 26 -1.37 6.47 -1.80
CA HIS A 26 -1.89 7.82 -2.02
C HIS A 26 -2.97 8.17 -1.00
N ALA A 27 -3.94 7.28 -0.77
CA ALA A 27 -4.99 7.48 0.21
C ALA A 27 -4.43 7.67 1.63
N ALA A 28 -3.38 6.92 1.99
CA ALA A 28 -2.75 7.01 3.31
C ALA A 28 -2.02 8.35 3.58
N HIS A 29 -1.69 9.11 2.53
CA HIS A 29 -0.85 10.30 2.65
C HIS A 29 -1.45 11.52 1.93
N VAL A 30 -2.77 11.55 1.81
CA VAL A 30 -3.50 12.64 1.16
C VAL A 30 -3.20 13.98 1.83
N ASP A 31 -3.02 13.98 3.15
CA ASP A 31 -2.72 15.19 3.92
C ASP A 31 -1.30 15.69 3.62
N GLU A 32 -0.30 14.81 3.57
CA GLU A 32 1.07 15.19 3.22
C GLU A 32 1.19 15.67 1.76
N ASP A 33 0.47 15.02 0.85
CA ASP A 33 0.46 15.42 -0.57
C ASP A 33 -0.16 16.82 -0.70
N TRP A 34 -1.26 17.11 0.00
CA TRP A 34 -1.85 18.45 0.06
C TRP A 34 -0.89 19.48 0.69
N ASN A 35 -0.23 19.13 1.80
CA ASN A 35 0.74 20.01 2.46
C ASN A 35 1.91 20.38 1.52
N PHE A 36 2.40 19.42 0.73
CA PHE A 36 3.45 19.65 -0.26
C PHE A 36 3.01 20.59 -1.39
N GLU A 37 1.75 20.54 -1.79
CA GLU A 37 1.20 21.46 -2.79
C GLU A 37 1.10 22.88 -2.24
N GLN A 38 0.74 23.04 -0.96
CA GLN A 38 0.55 24.37 -0.36
C GLN A 38 1.87 25.04 0.03
N TRP A 39 2.84 24.27 0.53
CA TRP A 39 4.04 24.83 1.17
C TRP A 39 5.36 24.36 0.55
N GLY A 40 5.29 23.58 -0.53
CA GLY A 40 6.45 23.01 -1.18
C GLY A 40 6.93 21.72 -0.52
N ARG A 41 7.87 21.05 -1.21
CA ARG A 41 8.36 19.72 -0.82
C ARG A 41 9.59 19.81 0.08
N ASP A 42 9.55 19.09 1.21
CA ASP A 42 10.72 18.84 2.05
C ASP A 42 11.49 17.62 1.52
N ALA A 43 12.77 17.80 1.22
CA ALA A 43 13.61 16.75 0.64
C ALA A 43 13.79 15.52 1.54
N LEU A 44 13.95 15.71 2.86
CA LEU A 44 14.07 14.62 3.82
C LEU A 44 12.74 13.90 4.01
N ALA A 45 11.62 14.63 3.96
CA ALA A 45 10.29 14.03 3.97
C ALA A 45 10.06 13.16 2.73
N LEU A 46 10.48 13.63 1.56
CA LEU A 46 10.37 12.89 0.30
C LEU A 46 11.25 11.63 0.29
N GLU A 47 12.50 11.72 0.75
CA GLU A 47 13.40 10.57 0.85
C GLU A 47 12.82 9.48 1.76
N ARG A 48 12.30 9.88 2.93
CA ARG A 48 11.59 8.96 3.83
C ARG A 48 10.34 8.35 3.19
N ARG A 49 9.59 9.14 2.41
CA ARG A 49 8.40 8.68 1.69
C ARG A 49 8.76 7.63 0.64
N VAL A 50 9.83 7.83 -0.12
CA VAL A 50 10.34 6.87 -1.11
C VAL A 50 10.76 5.56 -0.42
N PHE A 51 11.56 5.65 0.64
CA PHE A 51 11.98 4.47 1.40
C PHE A 51 10.79 3.67 1.94
N ARG A 52 9.83 4.33 2.58
CA ARG A 52 8.64 3.65 3.11
C ARG A 52 7.74 3.08 2.02
N PHE A 53 7.71 3.68 0.84
CA PHE A 53 6.96 3.12 -0.29
C PHE A 53 7.59 1.83 -0.80
N ALA A 54 8.92 1.75 -0.88
CA ALA A 54 9.61 0.51 -1.20
C ALA A 54 9.29 -0.61 -0.18
N GLU A 55 9.26 -0.29 1.11
CA GLU A 55 8.84 -1.23 2.16
C GLU A 55 7.37 -1.67 2.00
N MET A 56 6.49 -0.76 1.57
CA MET A 56 5.09 -1.06 1.27
C MET A 56 4.96 -2.03 0.10
N GLN A 57 5.73 -1.83 -0.97
CA GLN A 57 5.78 -2.72 -2.14
C GLN A 57 6.34 -4.11 -1.79
N ALA A 58 7.39 -4.17 -0.96
CA ALA A 58 7.94 -5.43 -0.47
C ALA A 58 6.91 -6.21 0.35
N ALA A 59 6.19 -5.53 1.26
CA ALA A 59 5.13 -6.14 2.04
C ALA A 59 3.97 -6.66 1.17
N ALA A 60 3.59 -5.93 0.12
CA ALA A 60 2.56 -6.36 -0.82
C ALA A 60 2.99 -7.58 -1.65
N THR A 61 4.25 -7.61 -2.10
CA THR A 61 4.83 -8.76 -2.80
C THR A 61 4.80 -10.02 -1.93
N LEU A 62 5.21 -9.91 -0.66
CA LEU A 62 5.15 -11.02 0.29
C LEU A 62 3.70 -11.52 0.46
N LEU A 63 2.76 -10.60 0.59
CA LEU A 63 1.35 -10.93 0.76
C LEU A 63 0.78 -11.68 -0.45
N ALA A 64 1.12 -11.25 -1.67
CA ALA A 64 0.71 -11.94 -2.90
C ALA A 64 1.27 -13.37 -2.96
N ALA A 65 2.55 -13.55 -2.63
CA ALA A 65 3.18 -14.88 -2.59
C ALA A 65 2.56 -15.79 -1.50
N MET A 66 2.10 -15.22 -0.38
CA MET A 66 1.39 -15.96 0.66
C MET A 66 -0.02 -16.38 0.23
N GLU A 67 -0.73 -15.52 -0.50
CA GLU A 67 -2.05 -15.85 -1.06
C GLU A 67 -1.96 -16.94 -2.13
N GLU A 68 -0.92 -16.93 -2.97
CA GLU A 68 -0.64 -17.99 -3.94
C GLU A 68 -0.44 -19.33 -3.24
N LYS A 69 0.43 -19.38 -2.22
CA LYS A 69 0.65 -20.59 -1.42
C LYS A 69 -0.60 -21.05 -0.65
N ARG A 70 -1.49 -20.13 -0.28
CA ARG A 70 -2.75 -20.45 0.41
C ARG A 70 -3.77 -21.12 -0.52
N SER A 71 -3.55 -21.14 -1.82
CA SER A 71 -4.42 -21.82 -2.78
C SER A 71 -3.81 -23.18 -3.20
N PRO A 72 -3.96 -24.27 -2.41
CA PRO A 72 -3.50 -25.60 -2.81
C PRO A 72 -4.43 -26.29 -3.81
N ASP A 73 -5.66 -25.81 -4.00
CA ASP A 73 -6.60 -26.26 -5.05
C ASP A 73 -6.90 -25.09 -6.01
N GLY A 74 -6.60 -25.29 -7.30
CA GLY A 74 -6.63 -24.26 -8.35
C GLY A 74 -8.03 -23.84 -8.81
N ALA A 75 -8.84 -23.25 -7.93
CA ALA A 75 -10.02 -22.49 -8.35
C ALA A 75 -9.66 -20.99 -8.41
N PRO A 76 -9.68 -20.34 -9.59
CA PRO A 76 -9.49 -18.90 -9.66
C PRO A 76 -10.60 -18.20 -8.87
N ARG A 77 -10.25 -17.15 -8.10
CA ARG A 77 -11.25 -16.27 -7.49
C ARG A 77 -11.99 -15.55 -8.60
N SER A 78 -13.15 -16.10 -8.99
CA SER A 78 -14.18 -15.42 -9.77
C SER A 78 -14.82 -14.32 -8.94
N GLY A 79 -14.90 -13.11 -9.49
CA GLY A 79 -15.63 -11.96 -8.96
C GLY A 79 -14.84 -10.68 -9.26
N ALA A 80 -15.07 -10.04 -10.41
CA ALA A 80 -16.17 -9.09 -10.70
C ALA A 80 -15.98 -7.76 -9.97
#